data_AF-E1ZXN2-F1
#
_entry.id   AF-E1ZXN2-F1
#
_cell.length_a   1.000
_cell.length_b   1.000
_cell.length_c   1.000
_cell.angle_alpha   90.00
_cell.angle_beta   90.00
_cell.angle_gamma   90.00
#
_symmetry.space_group_name_H-M   'P 1'
#
loop_
_entity.id
_entity.type
_entity.pdbx_description
1 polymer ?
#
loop_
_entity_poly.entity_id
_entity_poly.type
_entity_poly.pdbx_seq_one_letter_code
_entity_poly.pdbx_strand_id
1 'polypeptide(L)'
;LPTFAGSYEEWPSFRDLFQSVIGANESVSDIERFHYLRSCVKGAAEKLIKSLTVTGDNYHRAWTILCKHFENKRELIRSNFAAFTSVP
;
A
#
# COMPACT_ATOMS: atom_id res chain seq x y z
N LEU A 1 0.06 -11.22 9.01
CA LEU A 1 0.53 -10.22 8.02
C LEU A 1 0.90 -8.94 8.74
N PRO A 2 1.91 -8.18 8.28
CA PRO A 2 2.29 -6.91 8.90
C PRO A 2 1.14 -5.90 8.82
N THR A 3 1.08 -5.02 9.81
CA THR A 3 0.10 -3.94 9.83
C THR A 3 0.72 -2.68 9.23
N PHE A 4 -0.02 -1.95 8.40
CA PHE A 4 0.42 -0.72 7.77
C PHE A 4 -0.43 0.46 8.23
N ALA A 5 0.14 1.34 9.07
CA ALA A 5 -0.57 2.50 9.61
C ALA A 5 -0.58 3.72 8.66
N GLY A 6 0.18 3.66 7.56
CA GLY A 6 0.39 4.78 6.64
C GLY A 6 1.76 5.47 6.74
N SER A 7 2.80 4.79 7.25
CA SER A 7 4.17 5.33 7.24
C SER A 7 4.78 5.22 5.84
N TYR A 8 5.30 6.32 5.29
CA TYR A 8 5.93 6.30 3.96
C TYR A 8 7.17 5.41 3.88
N GLU A 9 7.89 5.28 4.99
CA GLU A 9 9.10 4.46 5.10
C GLU A 9 8.80 2.96 5.06
N GLU A 10 7.66 2.56 5.64
CA GLU A 10 7.23 1.16 5.74
C GLU A 10 6.50 0.67 4.48
N TRP A 11 5.99 1.60 3.66
CA TRP A 11 5.19 1.27 2.47
C TRP A 11 5.87 0.29 1.50
N PRO A 12 7.15 0.46 1.12
CA PRO A 12 7.82 -0.44 0.18
C PRO A 12 7.89 -1.88 0.74
N SER A 13 8.32 -2.02 1.99
CA SER A 13 8.42 -3.31 2.67
C SER A 13 7.04 -3.97 2.83
N PHE A 14 6.02 -3.19 3.19
CA PHE A 14 4.65 -3.68 3.26
C PHE A 14 4.13 -4.14 1.90
N ARG A 15 4.31 -3.33 0.85
CA ARG A 15 3.84 -3.59 -0.51
C ARG A 15 4.43 -4.90 -1.04
N ASP A 16 5.76 -5.02 -0.96
CA ASP A 16 6.48 -6.17 -1.50
C ASP A 16 6.11 -7.45 -0.73
N LEU A 17 5.97 -7.37 0.60
CA LEU A 17 5.56 -8.51 1.42
C LEU A 17 4.09 -8.91 1.17
N PHE A 18 3.18 -7.93 1.08
CA PHE A 18 1.77 -8.20 0.79
C PHE A 18 1.62 -8.86 -0.59
N GLN A 19 2.33 -8.37 -1.60
CA GLN A 19 2.28 -8.91 -2.95
C GLN A 19 2.92 -10.30 -3.05
N SER A 20 3.99 -10.56 -2.30
CA SER A 20 4.59 -11.89 -2.20
C SER A 20 3.65 -12.93 -1.56
N VAL A 21 2.91 -12.54 -0.51
CA VAL A 21 2.02 -13.47 0.22
C VAL A 21 0.64 -13.63 -0.42
N ILE A 22 0.05 -12.53 -0.90
CA ILE A 22 -1.35 -12.48 -1.37
C ILE A 22 -1.43 -12.37 -2.91
N GLY A 23 -0.45 -11.70 -3.53
CA GLY A 23 -0.43 -11.48 -4.98
C GLY A 23 0.06 -12.70 -5.77
N ALA A 24 1.00 -13.49 -5.21
CA ALA A 24 1.51 -14.70 -5.86
C ALA A 24 0.58 -15.93 -5.71
N ASN A 25 -0.46 -15.83 -4.88
CA ASN A 25 -1.37 -16.93 -4.63
C ASN A 25 -2.62 -16.79 -5.51
N GLU A 26 -2.65 -17.52 -6.63
CA GLU A 26 -3.77 -17.54 -7.58
C GLU A 26 -5.07 -18.10 -6.97
N SER A 27 -4.95 -18.84 -5.87
CA SER A 27 -6.10 -19.43 -5.16
C SER A 27 -6.92 -18.41 -4.37
N VAL A 28 -6.39 -17.19 -4.14
CA VAL A 28 -7.06 -16.16 -3.36
C VAL A 28 -7.91 -15.31 -4.28
N SER A 29 -9.21 -15.19 -4.02
CA SER A 29 -10.09 -14.31 -4.78
C SER A 29 -9.82 -12.84 -4.47
N ASP A 30 -10.15 -11.92 -5.39
CA ASP A 30 -9.95 -10.48 -5.17
C ASP A 30 -10.73 -9.95 -3.95
N ILE A 31 -11.88 -10.55 -3.64
CA ILE A 31 -12.65 -10.23 -2.43
C ILE A 31 -11.85 -10.58 -1.18
N GLU A 32 -11.26 -11.77 -1.13
CA GLU A 32 -10.39 -12.20 -0.03
C GLU A 32 -9.14 -11.31 0.06
N ARG A 33 -8.50 -11.00 -1.06
CA ARG A 33 -7.36 -10.07 -1.11
C ARG A 33 -7.73 -8.73 -0.49
N PHE A 34 -8.92 -8.21 -0.80
CA PHE A 34 -9.36 -6.95 -0.22
C PHE A 34 -9.70 -7.06 1.27
N HIS A 35 -10.34 -8.15 1.70
CA HIS A 35 -10.54 -8.42 3.12
C HIS A 35 -9.22 -8.44 3.90
N TYR A 36 -8.19 -9.11 3.37
CA TYR A 36 -6.86 -9.13 3.96
C TYR A 36 -6.21 -7.75 3.95
N LEU A 37 -6.24 -7.04 2.82
CA LEU A 37 -5.70 -5.68 2.70
C LEU A 37 -6.31 -4.76 3.77
N ARG A 38 -7.64 -4.78 3.91
CA ARG A 38 -8.37 -3.93 4.88
C ARG A 38 -8.07 -4.30 6.34
N SER A 39 -7.72 -5.55 6.60
CA SER A 39 -7.30 -6.01 7.92
C SER A 39 -5.88 -5.56 8.27
N CYS A 40 -5.01 -5.47 7.26
CA CYS A 40 -3.62 -5.06 7.41
C CYS A 40 -3.44 -3.54 7.45
N VAL A 41 -4.27 -2.76 6.76
CA VAL A 41 -4.16 -1.28 6.82
C VAL A 41 -4.87 -0.71 8.05
N LYS A 42 -4.26 0.32 8.64
CA LYS A 42 -4.79 1.07 9.80
C LYS A 42 -4.56 2.56 9.60
N GLY A 43 -5.18 3.37 10.46
CA GLY A 43 -4.86 4.79 10.59
C GLY A 43 -5.09 5.57 9.29
N ALA A 44 -4.04 6.19 8.76
CA ALA A 44 -4.14 7.00 7.55
C ALA A 44 -4.39 6.14 6.29
N ALA A 45 -3.78 4.96 6.21
CA ALA A 45 -3.97 4.06 5.08
C ALA A 45 -5.39 3.49 5.02
N GLU A 46 -5.96 3.12 6.17
CA GLU A 46 -7.35 2.67 6.26
C GLU A 46 -8.33 3.77 5.79
N LYS A 47 -8.12 5.01 6.24
CA LYS A 47 -8.98 6.16 5.87
C LYS A 47 -9.05 6.38 4.36
N LEU A 48 -7.98 6.09 3.60
CA LEU A 48 -7.95 6.25 2.14
C LEU A 48 -8.88 5.29 1.41
N ILE A 49 -9.06 4.08 1.94
CA ILE A 49 -9.84 3.02 1.30
C ILE A 49 -11.15 2.73 2.04
N LYS A 50 -11.43 3.44 3.14
CA LYS A 50 -12.62 3.24 4.00
C LYS A 50 -13.94 3.41 3.25
N SER A 51 -13.97 4.28 2.24
CA SER A 51 -15.17 4.52 1.42
C SER A 51 -15.47 3.40 0.43
N LEU A 52 -14.53 2.49 0.20
CA LEU A 52 -14.71 1.36 -0.70
C LEU A 52 -15.34 0.18 0.04
N THR A 53 -16.44 -0.32 -0.52
CA THR A 53 -17.07 -1.56 -0.06
C THR A 53 -16.22 -2.76 -0.42
N VAL A 54 -16.14 -3.76 0.47
CA VAL A 54 -15.29 -4.94 0.24
C VAL A 54 -15.89 -5.81 -0.85
N THR A 55 -15.45 -5.57 -2.07
CA THR A 55 -15.81 -6.33 -3.28
C THR A 55 -14.54 -6.58 -4.11
N GLY A 56 -14.57 -7.60 -4.95
CA GLY A 56 -13.41 -7.98 -5.77
C GLY A 56 -12.98 -6.84 -6.70
N ASP A 57 -13.96 -6.18 -7.34
CA ASP A 57 -13.70 -5.02 -8.20
C ASP A 57 -13.03 -3.85 -7.47
N ASN A 58 -13.32 -3.68 -6.18
CA ASN A 58 -12.77 -2.61 -5.37
C ASN A 58 -11.37 -2.93 -4.82
N TYR A 59 -10.93 -4.19 -4.84
CA TYR A 59 -9.56 -4.54 -4.46
C TYR A 59 -8.54 -3.77 -5.28
N HIS A 60 -8.66 -3.84 -6.61
CA HIS A 60 -7.71 -3.22 -7.52
C HIS A 60 -7.72 -1.69 -7.38
N ARG A 61 -8.91 -1.10 -7.15
CA ARG A 61 -9.06 0.33 -6.84
C ARG A 61 -8.38 0.71 -5.53
N ALA A 62 -8.64 -0.04 -4.46
CA ALA A 62 -8.04 0.20 -3.15
C ALA A 62 -6.51 0.12 -3.20
N TRP A 63 -5.98 -0.92 -3.86
CA TRP A 63 -4.55 -1.10 -4.06
C TRP A 63 -3.93 0.06 -4.84
N THR A 64 -4.53 0.45 -5.96
CA THR A 64 -4.08 1.58 -6.77
C THR A 64 -4.06 2.89 -5.99
N ILE A 65 -5.08 3.15 -5.16
CA ILE A 65 -5.14 4.36 -4.30
C ILE A 65 -3.97 4.38 -3.31
N LEU A 66 -3.69 3.25 -2.66
CA LEU A 66 -2.57 3.15 -1.72
C LEU A 66 -1.23 3.34 -2.43
N CYS A 67 -0.99 2.66 -3.55
CA CYS A 67 0.21 2.84 -4.38
C CYS A 67 0.40 4.31 -4.76
N LYS A 68 -0.61 4.94 -5.37
CA LYS A 68 -0.53 6.36 -5.76
C LYS A 68 -0.29 7.30 -4.58
N HIS A 69 -0.86 7.02 -3.41
CA HIS A 69 -0.69 7.91 -2.26
C HIS A 69 0.70 7.78 -1.61
N PHE A 70 1.20 6.55 -1.46
CA PHE A 70 2.42 6.28 -0.72
C PHE A 70 3.68 6.18 -1.60
N GLU A 71 3.57 5.84 -2.89
CA GLU A 71 4.69 5.90 -3.84
C GLU A 71 5.02 7.33 -4.26
N ASN A 72 4.03 8.16 -4.62
CA ASN A 72 4.29 9.53 -5.08
C ASN A 72 5.01 10.36 -4.01
N LYS A 73 4.64 10.19 -2.73
CA LYS A 73 5.30 10.89 -1.62
C LYS A 73 6.69 10.33 -1.32
N ARG A 74 6.92 9.03 -1.49
CA ARG A 74 8.27 8.44 -1.43
C ARG A 74 9.16 9.00 -2.53
N GLU A 75 8.70 9.08 -3.77
CA GLU A 75 9.52 9.61 -4.87
C GLU A 75 9.84 11.11 -4.67
N LEU A 76 8.91 11.87 -4.10
CA LEU A 76 9.14 13.27 -3.73
C LEU A 76 10.19 13.40 -2.62
N ILE A 77 10.11 12.56 -1.58
CA ILE A 77 11.09 12.52 -0.49
C ILE A 77 12.45 12.03 -1.01
N ARG A 78 12.49 10.99 -1.86
CA ARG A 78 13.73 10.46 -2.46
C ARG A 78 14.41 11.50 -3.35
N SER A 79 13.64 12.20 -4.17
CA SER A 79 14.18 13.27 -5.02
C SER A 79 14.73 14.42 -4.16
N ASN A 80 14.06 14.78 -3.07
CA ASN A 80 14.56 15.80 -2.14
C ASN A 80 15.81 15.33 -1.37
N PHE A 81 15.84 14.09 -0.88
CA PHE A 81 16.99 13.54 -0.17
C PHE A 81 18.23 13.43 -1.06
N ALA A 82 18.07 12.98 -2.31
CA ALA A 82 19.16 12.93 -3.28
C ALA A 82 19.74 14.32 -3.57
N ALA A 83 18.90 15.36 -3.61
CA ALA A 83 19.35 16.74 -3.75
C ALA A 83 20.14 17.23 -2.51
N PHE A 84 19.76 16.80 -1.31
CA PHE A 84 20.48 17.13 -0.06
C PHE A 84 21.80 16.35 0.10
N THR A 85 21.89 15.09 -0.36
CA THR A 85 23.13 14.29 -0.28
C THR A 85 24.09 14.52 -1.45
N SER A 86 23.68 15.30 -2.46
CA SER A 86 24.50 15.68 -3.62
C SER A 86 25.26 16.99 -3.40
N VAL A 87 25.26 17.56 -2.18
CA VAL A 87 26.11 18.71 -1.87
C VAL A 87 27.52 18.19 -1.51
N PRO A 88 28.56 18.48 -2.30
CA PRO A 88 29.94 18.11 -1.98
C PRO A 88 30.50 18.88 -0.79
#